data_AF-A0A919U871-F1
#
_entry.id   AF-A0A919U871-F1
#
_cell.length_a   1.000
_cell.length_b   1.000
_cell.length_c   1.000
_cell.angle_alpha   90.00
_cell.angle_beta   90.00
_cell.angle_gamma   90.00
#
_symmetry.space_group_name_H-M   'P 1'
#
loop_
_entity.id
_entity.type
_entity.pdbx_description
1 polymer ?
#
loop_
_entity_poly.entity_id
_entity_poly.type
_entity_poly.pdbx_seq_one_letter_code
_entity_poly.pdbx_strand_id
1 'polypeptide(L)' 'MGKIGRANDRREAALLSVFGPAQVGDPLAPDREVADADRERDQALRTEFVRVVGADGRPYLVERPVEG' A
#
# COMPACT_ATOMS: atom_id res chain seq x y z
N MET A 1 -6.67 1.34 2.67
CA MET A 1 -5.69 0.72 1.75
C MET A 1 -5.98 1.19 0.33
N GLY A 2 -5.31 2.24 -0.13
CA GLY A 2 -5.43 2.67 -1.54
C GLY A 2 -4.74 1.64 -2.41
N LYS A 3 -5.50 0.94 -3.26
CA LYS A 3 -4.96 -0.05 -4.20
C LYS A 3 -4.22 0.69 -5.30
N ILE A 4 -2.93 0.95 -5.12
CA ILE A 4 -2.07 1.37 -6.22
C ILE A 4 -2.05 0.18 -7.18
N GLY A 5 -2.67 0.35 -8.35
CA GLY A 5 -2.69 -0.68 -9.40
C GLY A 5 -4.00 -1.47 -9.58
N ARG A 6 -5.10 -1.20 -8.87
CA ARG A 6 -6.39 -1.70 -9.37
C ARG A 6 -6.83 -0.74 -10.48
N ALA A 7 -6.53 -1.08 -11.73
CA ALA A 7 -7.10 -0.40 -12.89
C ALA A 7 -8.63 -0.45 -12.78
N ASN A 8 -9.23 0.59 -12.22
CA ASN A 8 -10.67 0.62 -11.99
C ASN A 8 -11.46 0.93 -13.27
N ASP A 9 -10.80 1.30 -14.37
CA ASP A 9 -11.41 1.29 -15.70
C ASP A 9 -10.31 1.30 -16.78
N ARG A 10 -10.31 0.32 -17.70
CA ARG A 10 -9.40 0.31 -18.86
C ARG A 10 -9.55 1.56 -19.73
N ARG A 11 -10.74 2.17 -19.73
CA ARG A 11 -11.00 3.40 -20.48
C ARG A 11 -10.31 4.60 -19.86
N GLU A 12 -10.32 4.69 -18.53
CA GLU A 12 -9.62 5.75 -17.80
C GLU A 12 -8.10 5.61 -18.01
N ALA A 13 -7.55 4.40 -17.93
CA ALA A 13 -6.13 4.15 -18.22
C ALA A 13 -5.74 4.56 -19.65
N ALA A 14 -6.58 4.27 -20.64
CA ALA A 14 -6.35 4.68 -22.04
C ALA A 14 -6.47 6.20 -22.25
N LEU A 15 -7.34 6.87 -21.51
CA LEU A 15 -7.42 8.34 -21.55
C LEU A 15 -6.21 8.97 -20.87
N LEU A 16 -5.77 8.41 -19.73
CA LEU A 16 -4.57 8.88 -19.01
C LEU A 16 -3.28 8.63 -19.79
N SER A 17 -3.20 7.58 -20.63
CA SER A 17 -2.02 7.37 -21.48
C SER A 17 -1.87 8.43 -22.58
N VAL A 18 -2.95 9.14 -22.94
CA VAL A 18 -2.94 10.17 -23.98
C VAL A 18 -2.99 11.59 -23.40
N PHE A 19 -3.82 11.80 -22.38
CA PHE A 19 -4.12 13.12 -21.81
C PHE A 19 -3.69 13.27 -20.35
N GLY A 20 -3.07 12.24 -19.76
CA GLY A 20 -2.59 12.27 -18.38
C GLY A 20 -1.20 12.89 -18.25
N PRO A 21 -0.76 13.14 -17.01
CA PRO A 21 0.61 13.59 -16.75
C PRO A 21 1.61 12.51 -17.17
N ALA A 22 2.86 12.91 -17.43
CA ALA A 22 3.93 11.98 -17.75
C ALA A 22 4.03 10.86 -16.70
N GLN A 23 3.94 9.61 -17.16
CA GLN A 23 4.01 8.42 -16.32
C GLN A 23 5.41 7.79 -16.43
N VAL A 24 5.89 7.23 -15.31
CA VAL A 24 7.16 6.49 -15.26
C VAL A 24 7.01 5.06 -15.82
N GLY A 25 5.77 4.57 -15.97
CA GLY A 25 5.47 3.24 -16.51
C GLY A 25 4.32 3.25 -17.52
N ASP A 26 4.15 2.13 -18.21
CA ASP A 26 3.03 1.91 -19.13
C ASP A 26 1.74 1.57 -18.33
N PRO A 27 0.72 2.43 -18.33
CA PRO A 27 -0.54 2.18 -17.61
C PRO A 27 -1.40 1.08 -18.23
N LEU A 28 -1.09 0.64 -19.46
CA LEU A 28 -1.77 -0.44 -20.16
C LEU A 28 -1.03 -1.77 -20.07
N ALA A 29 0.20 -1.76 -19.54
CA ALA A 29 0.95 -2.99 -19.31
C ALA A 29 0.22 -3.88 -18.30
N PRO A 30 0.31 -5.21 -18.47
CA PRO A 30 -0.19 -6.13 -17.46
C PRO A 30 0.52 -5.90 -16.12
N ASP A 31 -0.22 -6.07 -15.02
CA ASP A 31 0.34 -5.97 -13.69
C ASP A 31 1.52 -6.94 -13.54
N ARG A 32 2.64 -6.44 -13.00
CA ARG A 32 3.77 -7.30 -12.67
C ARG A 32 3.40 -8.22 -11.51
N GLU A 33 3.71 -9.51 -11.67
CA GLU A 33 3.63 -10.44 -10.54
C GLU A 33 4.61 -10.04 -9.43
N VAL A 34 4.09 -9.92 -8.22
CA VAL A 34 4.89 -9.66 -7.02
C VAL A 34 5.38 -11.01 -6.50
N ALA A 35 6.70 -11.18 -6.44
CA ALA A 35 7.35 -12.37 -5.91
C ALA A 35 6.96 -12.59 -4.43
N ASP A 36 6.91 -13.85 -3.99
CA ASP A 36 6.50 -14.17 -2.62
C ASP A 36 7.42 -13.53 -1.57
N ALA A 37 8.73 -13.53 -1.82
CA ALA A 37 9.69 -12.85 -0.94
C ALA A 37 9.42 -11.33 -0.80
N ASP A 38 8.97 -10.68 -1.89
CA ASP A 38 8.61 -9.26 -1.84
C ASP A 38 7.31 -9.05 -1.06
N ARG A 39 6.35 -9.98 -1.19
CA ARG A 39 5.08 -9.96 -0.47
C ARG A 39 5.27 -10.20 1.03
N GLU A 40 6.12 -11.15 1.40
CA GLU A 40 6.49 -11.43 2.79
C GLU A 40 7.18 -10.22 3.43
N ARG A 41 8.13 -9.61 2.72
CA ARG A 41 8.79 -8.39 3.17
C ARG A 41 7.80 -7.24 3.36
N ASP A 42 6.86 -7.03 2.44
CA ASP A 42 5.83 -6.00 2.58
C ASP A 42 4.95 -6.23 3.82
N GLN A 43 4.58 -7.48 4.11
CA GLN A 43 3.82 -7.82 5.31
C GLN A 43 4.60 -7.55 6.59
N ALA A 44 5.89 -7.92 6.63
CA ALA A 44 6.75 -7.71 7.78
C ALA A 44 6.97 -6.23 8.12
N LEU A 45 6.80 -5.32 7.15
CA LEU A 45 6.95 -3.88 7.34
C LEU A 45 5.70 -3.20 7.91
N ARG A 46 4.56 -3.91 8.02
CA ARG A 46 3.32 -3.29 8.48
C ARG A 46 3.32 -3.07 9.98
N THR A 47 2.93 -1.87 10.37
CA THR A 47 2.73 -1.49 11.77
C THR A 47 1.33 -0.95 11.99
N GLU A 48 0.89 -1.01 13.25
CA GLU A 48 -0.34 -0.40 13.72
C GLU A 48 -0.12 0.38 15.01
N PHE A 49 -1.02 1.32 15.26
CA PHE A 49 -1.01 2.10 16.49
C PHE A 49 -1.98 1.52 17.51
N VAL A 50 -1.43 1.02 18.63
CA VAL A 50 -2.19 0.43 19.73
C VAL A 50 -2.20 1.37 20.92
N ARG A 51 -3.36 1.54 21.56
CA ARG A 51 -3.46 2.28 22.82
C ARG A 51 -3.05 1.40 23.99
N VAL A 52 -2.11 1.87 24.80
CA VAL A 52 -1.63 1.18 26.01
C VAL A 52 -1.67 2.12 27.21
N VAL A 53 -1.78 1.57 28.41
CA VAL A 53 -1.65 2.34 29.65
C VAL A 53 -0.23 2.18 30.17
N GLY A 54 0.46 3.31 30.34
CA GLY A 54 1.82 3.34 30.88
C GLY A 54 1.86 2.95 32.36
N ALA A 55 3.04 2.67 32.89
CA ALA A 55 3.23 2.38 34.31
C ALA A 55 2.83 3.56 35.21
N ASP A 56 2.76 4.77 34.65
CA ASP A 56 2.29 5.99 35.29
C ASP A 56 0.76 6.17 35.23
N GLY A 57 0.02 5.20 34.66
CA GLY A 57 -1.43 5.22 34.52
C GLY A 57 -1.96 6.07 33.36
N ARG A 58 -1.10 6.68 32.54
CA ARG A 58 -1.53 7.53 31.41
C ARG A 58 -1.71 6.72 30.12
N PRO A 59 -2.69 7.08 29.26
CA PRO A 59 -2.85 6.42 27.97
C PRO A 59 -1.83 6.94 26.95
N TYR A 60 -1.22 6.01 26.22
CA TYR A 60 -0.28 6.28 25.14
C TYR A 60 -0.71 5.55 23.88
N LEU A 61 -0.36 6.12 22.73
CA LEU A 61 -0.48 5.45 21.44
C LEU A 61 0.92 4.98 21.02
N VAL A 62 1.11 3.68 20.84
CA VAL A 62 2.40 3.08 20.50
C VAL A 62 2.32 2.36 19.16
N GLU A 63 3.37 2.49 18.37
CA GLU A 63 3.52 1.74 17.12
C GLU A 63 3.99 0.31 17.43
N ARG A 64 3.32 -0.68 16.83
CA ARG A 64 3.65 -2.11 16.96
C ARG A 64 3.60 -2.78 15.59
N PRO A 65 4.43 -3.82 15.34
CA PRO A 65 4.25 -4.67 14.17
C PRO A 65 2.82 -5.24 14.16
N VAL A 66 2.22 -5.33 12.98
CA VAL A 66 0.94 -6.04 12.83
C VAL A 66 1.23 -7.54 12.98
N GLU A 67 0.64 -8.18 13.99
CA GLU A 67 0.65 -9.64 14.07
C GLU A 67 -0.34 -10.18 13.02
N GLY A 68 0.22 -10.83 11.98
CA GLY A 68 -0.53 -11.43 10.87
C GLY A 68 -0.99 -12.84 11.13
#